data_AF-J2K773-F1
#
_entry.id   AF-J2K773-F1
#
_cell.length_a   1.000
_cell.length_b   1.000
_cell.length_c   1.000
_cell.angle_alpha   90.00
_cell.angle_beta   90.00
_cell.angle_gamma   90.00
#
_symmetry.space_group_name_H-M   'P 1'
#
loop_
_entity.id
_entity.type
_entity.pdbx_description
1 polymer ?
#
loop_
_entity_poly.entity_id
_entity_poly.type
_entity_poly.pdbx_seq_one_letter_code
_entity_poly.pdbx_strand_id
1 'polypeptide(L)'
;MDTTQPGDGSAQRRAVESRAIAWLAARRDLLDPAHAAPDRVLFARKALLETAFLVGLRARLDPAPLEDDYAALLDTIEDIAARPSYRELIARDEAALLLYAGTYAALRLCGREDPEFRTIIQQAAAGGYAAVFERIPYRQLDLLHTLELCGIPHTLPSMADVLPFTLLHNSPNALKLADRDIYALTHTIFYATDFGLRRPHGPRSFDPGAAVELLEALLVLTRSQGNADLVGELLCCLLCLGVRDSEEAGRAWEFLLSVQEAEGRVNGPEGVIHPGLTDGDDAYRHWATGYHTTIVAALAALLDRSPKVLRTARPAAPECRQEVRQPLRRAVEWLASTVRRHDPARWLPAAAAAAHAAQALGEPELTRPLLLDFSERLADADDAVWQAHGMEVVGAFVSGLREHGITCVSLDRFLKSTAAAVELLDTVPPQAVPSVQRLAGLGLLSPRRAAALTGGAAAPPAPPEPAAGDLPEAWKNYHLGQVAGIVRDLARSGAATHRLTRDAVGFLLAQQSPCGAFGRPACDDPEDRERAMLSWTQSTVTALAAVHMARGPAATPGSASASSGAGSPVR
;
A
#
# COMPACT_ATOMS: atom_id res chain seq x y z
N MET A 1 2.72 15.06 -27.69
CA MET A 1 1.76 16.19 -27.62
C MET A 1 0.93 15.95 -26.39
N ASP A 2 1.31 16.61 -25.29
CA ASP A 2 0.66 16.48 -23.99
C ASP A 2 -0.28 17.67 -23.84
N THR A 3 -1.58 17.44 -24.03
CA THR A 3 -2.63 18.47 -24.06
C THR A 3 -3.47 18.49 -22.80
N THR A 4 -2.94 18.02 -21.68
CA THR A 4 -3.50 18.37 -20.37
C THR A 4 -3.11 19.82 -20.10
N GLN A 5 -4.05 20.76 -20.28
CA GLN A 5 -3.83 22.16 -19.90
C GLN A 5 -3.41 22.19 -18.42
N PRO A 6 -2.20 22.65 -18.06
CA PRO A 6 -1.68 22.62 -16.68
C PRO A 6 -2.43 23.53 -15.69
N GLY A 7 -3.57 24.12 -16.08
CA GLY A 7 -4.28 25.14 -15.32
C GLY A 7 -5.38 24.61 -14.40
N ASP A 8 -6.14 23.59 -14.82
CA ASP A 8 -7.40 23.21 -14.14
C ASP A 8 -7.15 22.54 -12.78
N GLY A 9 -6.26 21.54 -12.72
CA GLY A 9 -5.96 20.82 -11.47
C GLY A 9 -5.40 21.71 -10.36
N SER A 10 -4.62 22.75 -10.71
CA SER A 10 -4.06 23.67 -9.72
C SER A 10 -5.13 24.57 -9.08
N ALA A 11 -6.16 24.97 -9.86
CA ALA A 11 -7.27 25.75 -9.34
C ALA A 11 -8.16 24.92 -8.42
N GLN A 12 -8.45 23.66 -8.80
CA GLN A 12 -9.24 22.74 -7.99
C GLN A 12 -8.58 22.44 -6.63
N ARG A 13 -7.27 22.20 -6.60
CA ARG A 13 -6.52 21.97 -5.36
C ARG A 13 -6.50 23.19 -4.44
N ARG A 14 -6.37 24.40 -4.99
CA ARG A 14 -6.53 25.65 -4.21
C ARG A 14 -7.94 25.77 -3.61
N ALA A 15 -8.96 25.39 -4.36
CA ALA A 15 -10.33 25.42 -3.86
C ALA A 15 -10.56 24.43 -2.69
N VAL A 16 -9.85 23.29 -2.69
CA VAL A 16 -9.85 22.36 -1.54
C VAL A 16 -9.35 23.05 -0.27
N GLU A 17 -8.20 23.73 -0.35
CA GLU A 17 -7.63 24.49 0.77
C GLU A 17 -8.61 25.56 1.26
N SER A 18 -9.08 26.44 0.39
CA SER A 18 -9.94 27.56 0.78
C SER A 18 -11.21 27.09 1.49
N ARG A 19 -11.87 26.05 0.97
CA ARG A 19 -13.08 25.51 1.63
C ARG A 19 -12.76 24.84 2.96
N ALA A 20 -11.68 24.07 3.04
CA ALA A 20 -11.25 23.39 4.27
C ALA A 20 -10.93 24.40 5.38
N ILE A 21 -10.21 25.48 5.04
CA ILE A 21 -9.87 26.54 5.99
C ILE A 21 -11.11 27.32 6.44
N ALA A 22 -12.01 27.65 5.52
CA ALA A 22 -13.29 28.29 5.87
C ALA A 22 -14.12 27.41 6.84
N TRP A 23 -14.17 26.10 6.60
CA TRP A 23 -14.87 25.16 7.48
C TRP A 23 -14.27 25.14 8.90
N LEU A 24 -12.94 25.14 9.01
CA LEU A 24 -12.21 25.18 10.29
C LEU A 24 -12.44 26.51 11.01
N ALA A 25 -12.30 27.63 10.32
CA ALA A 25 -12.50 28.96 10.89
C ALA A 25 -13.92 29.17 11.40
N ALA A 26 -14.93 28.67 10.69
CA ALA A 26 -16.33 28.71 11.13
C ALA A 26 -16.61 27.92 12.43
N ARG A 27 -15.69 27.03 12.83
CA ARG A 27 -15.83 26.12 13.98
C ARG A 27 -14.72 26.33 15.03
N ARG A 28 -13.98 27.43 14.94
CA ARG A 28 -12.83 27.74 15.80
C ARG A 28 -13.15 27.80 17.30
N ASP A 29 -14.39 28.08 17.69
CA ASP A 29 -14.84 28.07 19.09
C ASP A 29 -14.71 26.67 19.73
N LEU A 30 -14.73 25.60 18.93
CA LEU A 30 -14.54 24.21 19.39
C LEU A 30 -13.07 23.87 19.70
N LEU A 31 -12.12 24.75 19.36
CA LEU A 31 -10.70 24.56 19.63
C LEU A 31 -10.33 24.91 21.08
N ASP A 32 -11.16 25.67 21.80
CA ASP A 32 -10.83 26.17 23.14
C ASP A 32 -11.00 25.08 24.21
N PRO A 33 -9.90 24.58 24.82
CA PRO A 33 -10.00 23.54 25.84
C PRO A 33 -10.70 24.01 27.13
N ALA A 34 -10.83 25.32 27.36
CA ALA A 34 -11.53 25.86 28.52
C ALA A 34 -13.06 25.76 28.38
N HIS A 35 -13.57 25.69 27.14
CA HIS A 35 -14.99 25.50 26.85
C HIS A 35 -15.36 24.03 26.58
N ALA A 36 -14.36 23.15 26.45
CA ALA A 36 -14.57 21.73 26.24
C ALA A 36 -15.10 21.04 27.51
N ALA A 37 -16.00 20.07 27.34
CA ALA A 37 -16.39 19.17 28.42
C ALA A 37 -15.17 18.41 28.97
N PRO A 38 -15.14 18.01 30.26
CA PRO A 38 -13.96 17.40 30.89
C PRO A 38 -13.36 16.21 30.14
N ASP A 39 -14.18 15.36 29.53
CA ASP A 39 -13.78 14.20 28.73
C ASP A 39 -13.28 14.56 27.31
N ARG A 40 -13.45 15.82 26.89
CA ARG A 40 -13.10 16.36 25.56
C ARG A 40 -11.90 17.30 25.59
N VAL A 41 -11.43 17.72 26.77
CA VAL A 41 -10.33 18.69 26.92
C VAL A 41 -9.07 18.23 26.18
N LEU A 42 -8.68 16.95 26.28
CA LEU A 42 -7.50 16.44 25.58
C LEU A 42 -7.66 16.48 24.06
N PHE A 43 -8.88 16.22 23.57
CA PHE A 43 -9.20 16.30 22.15
C PHE A 43 -9.12 17.75 21.65
N ALA A 44 -9.75 18.70 22.36
CA ALA A 44 -9.69 20.12 22.03
C ALA A 44 -8.25 20.65 22.00
N ARG A 45 -7.40 20.24 22.96
CA ARG A 45 -5.97 20.60 22.95
C ARG A 45 -5.24 20.06 21.73
N LYS A 46 -5.50 18.81 21.34
CA LYS A 46 -4.93 18.21 20.13
C LYS A 46 -5.38 18.98 18.88
N ALA A 47 -6.68 19.26 18.77
CA ALA A 47 -7.24 20.00 17.64
C ALA A 47 -6.68 21.43 17.55
N LEU A 48 -6.52 22.11 18.69
CA LEU A 48 -5.88 23.42 18.77
C LEU A 48 -4.43 23.37 18.26
N LEU A 49 -3.64 22.42 18.75
CA LEU A 49 -2.25 22.23 18.30
C LEU A 49 -2.18 22.01 16.78
N GLU A 50 -2.96 21.07 16.26
CA GLU A 50 -2.91 20.71 14.83
C GLU A 50 -3.35 21.89 13.94
N THR A 51 -4.37 22.64 14.38
CA THR A 51 -4.82 23.85 13.70
C THR A 51 -3.74 24.94 13.76
N ALA A 52 -3.12 25.14 14.91
CA ALA A 52 -2.02 26.08 15.05
C ALA A 52 -0.86 25.71 14.12
N PHE A 53 -0.52 24.43 14.04
CA PHE A 53 0.55 23.96 13.19
C PHE A 53 0.26 24.21 11.71
N LEU A 54 -0.98 24.01 11.24
CA LEU A 54 -1.41 24.36 9.88
C LEU A 54 -1.23 25.86 9.59
N VAL A 55 -1.64 26.73 10.52
CA VAL A 55 -1.50 28.19 10.39
C VAL A 55 -0.02 28.61 10.36
N GLY A 56 0.80 28.06 11.26
CA GLY A 56 2.24 28.29 11.32
C GLY A 56 2.96 27.83 10.04
N LEU A 57 2.60 26.65 9.54
CA LEU A 57 3.10 26.15 8.26
C LEU A 57 2.66 27.03 7.09
N ARG A 58 1.43 27.55 7.08
CA ARG A 58 0.98 28.49 6.05
C ARG A 58 1.82 29.76 6.01
N ALA A 59 2.15 30.35 7.17
CA ALA A 59 3.05 31.49 7.25
C ALA A 59 4.48 31.15 6.78
N ARG A 60 4.94 29.94 7.10
CA ARG A 60 6.28 29.49 6.74
C ARG A 60 6.43 29.14 5.26
N LEU A 61 5.44 28.47 4.66
CA LEU A 61 5.48 27.88 3.32
C LEU A 61 5.08 28.86 2.21
N ASP A 62 4.35 29.92 2.55
CA ASP A 62 3.88 30.93 1.61
C ASP A 62 4.15 32.33 2.19
N PRO A 63 4.94 33.17 1.49
CA PRO A 63 5.30 34.49 1.98
C PRO A 63 4.13 35.49 2.02
N ALA A 64 2.99 35.19 1.40
CA ALA A 64 1.83 36.06 1.47
C ALA A 64 1.32 36.15 2.92
N PRO A 65 0.88 37.34 3.39
CA PRO A 65 0.29 37.52 4.70
C PRO A 65 -0.84 36.53 4.99
N LEU A 66 -1.06 36.26 6.27
CA LEU A 66 -2.25 35.54 6.71
C LEU A 66 -3.44 36.51 6.66
N GLU A 67 -4.42 36.20 5.82
CA GLU A 67 -5.64 36.99 5.63
C GLU A 67 -6.87 36.11 5.91
N ASP A 68 -8.02 36.73 6.06
CA ASP A 68 -9.34 36.09 6.20
C ASP A 68 -9.37 34.97 7.26
N ASP A 69 -9.79 33.76 6.87
CA ASP A 69 -10.00 32.62 7.75
C ASP A 69 -8.72 32.15 8.45
N TYR A 70 -7.55 32.29 7.81
CA TYR A 70 -6.27 31.99 8.47
C TYR A 70 -5.95 33.00 9.58
N ALA A 71 -6.26 34.28 9.38
CA ALA A 71 -6.08 35.31 10.41
C ALA A 71 -7.03 35.06 11.60
N ALA A 72 -8.30 34.74 11.33
CA ALA A 72 -9.27 34.42 12.38
C ALA A 72 -8.86 33.19 13.23
N LEU A 73 -8.27 32.17 12.60
CA LEU A 73 -7.70 31.03 13.31
C LEU A 73 -6.49 31.45 14.16
N LEU A 74 -5.55 32.22 13.60
CA LEU A 74 -4.37 32.70 14.33
C LEU A 74 -4.76 33.50 15.58
N ASP A 75 -5.70 34.44 15.45
CA ASP A 75 -6.17 35.27 16.56
C ASP A 75 -6.74 34.38 17.69
N THR A 76 -7.53 33.37 17.35
CA THR A 76 -8.08 32.42 18.32
C THR A 76 -6.99 31.62 19.04
N ILE A 77 -5.97 31.17 18.31
CA ILE A 77 -4.84 30.42 18.86
C ILE A 77 -4.02 31.31 19.80
N GLU A 78 -3.74 32.56 19.38
CA GLU A 78 -3.01 33.55 20.17
C GLU A 78 -3.76 33.87 21.47
N ASP A 79 -5.07 34.11 21.40
CA ASP A 79 -5.92 34.36 22.56
C ASP A 79 -5.93 33.20 23.57
N ILE A 80 -5.96 31.95 23.10
CA ILE A 80 -5.92 30.78 23.99
C ILE A 80 -4.52 30.63 24.61
N ALA A 81 -3.46 30.75 23.81
CA ALA A 81 -2.07 30.60 24.26
C ALA A 81 -1.60 31.75 25.18
N ALA A 82 -2.23 32.93 25.09
CA ALA A 82 -2.01 34.07 25.97
C ALA A 82 -2.44 33.81 27.42
N ARG A 83 -3.33 32.84 27.66
CA ARG A 83 -3.90 32.59 28.99
C ARG A 83 -2.85 31.95 29.92
N PRO A 84 -2.62 32.51 31.12
CA PRO A 84 -1.72 31.89 32.10
C PRO A 84 -2.09 30.43 32.42
N SER A 85 -3.39 30.12 32.49
CA SER A 85 -3.90 28.77 32.75
C SER A 85 -3.54 27.76 31.66
N TYR A 86 -3.31 28.20 30.41
CA TYR A 86 -2.85 27.33 29.34
C TYR A 86 -1.37 27.02 29.50
N ARG A 87 -0.55 28.05 29.79
CA ARG A 87 0.90 27.94 29.96
C ARG A 87 1.30 27.13 31.19
N GLU A 88 0.55 27.29 32.28
CA GLU A 88 0.74 26.56 33.55
C GLU A 88 0.74 25.02 33.34
N LEU A 89 0.04 24.53 32.32
CA LEU A 89 -0.09 23.10 32.06
C LEU A 89 1.24 22.44 31.67
N ILE A 90 2.14 23.15 30.98
CA ILE A 90 3.50 22.63 30.73
C ILE A 90 4.27 22.49 32.04
N ALA A 91 4.20 23.51 32.89
CA ALA A 91 4.94 23.54 34.16
C ALA A 91 4.46 22.46 35.13
N ARG A 92 3.21 22.01 35.00
CA ARG A 92 2.60 20.96 35.85
C ARG A 92 2.73 19.56 35.30
N ASP A 93 2.81 19.42 33.98
CA ASP A 93 2.86 18.14 33.29
C ASP A 93 3.88 18.18 32.16
N GLU A 94 5.13 17.85 32.49
CA GLU A 94 6.22 17.75 31.51
C GLU A 94 5.97 16.66 30.45
N ALA A 95 5.06 15.69 30.71
CA ALA A 95 4.66 14.71 29.69
C ALA A 95 3.85 15.36 28.57
N ALA A 96 3.14 16.44 28.87
CA ALA A 96 2.38 17.23 27.90
C ALA A 96 3.23 18.30 27.19
N LEU A 97 4.55 18.37 27.43
CA LEU A 97 5.47 19.32 26.79
C LEU A 97 5.23 19.42 25.28
N LEU A 98 5.14 18.28 24.60
CA LEU A 98 4.93 18.22 23.16
C LEU A 98 3.66 18.95 22.70
N LEU A 99 2.56 18.75 23.43
CA LEU A 99 1.24 19.27 23.07
C LEU A 99 1.22 20.81 23.05
N TYR A 100 1.84 21.42 24.07
CA TYR A 100 1.83 22.87 24.24
C TYR A 100 3.01 23.56 23.56
N ALA A 101 4.19 22.93 23.54
CA ALA A 101 5.35 23.48 22.84
C ALA A 101 5.08 23.58 21.33
N GLY A 102 4.30 22.66 20.76
CA GLY A 102 3.88 22.78 19.36
C GLY A 102 2.99 23.99 19.07
N THR A 103 2.16 24.42 20.03
CA THR A 103 1.36 25.66 19.88
C THR A 103 2.29 26.88 19.85
N TYR A 104 3.27 26.94 20.77
CA TYR A 104 4.29 27.99 20.77
C TYR A 104 5.13 27.97 19.48
N ALA A 105 5.54 26.79 19.02
CA ALA A 105 6.29 26.63 17.77
C ALA A 105 5.54 27.24 16.58
N ALA A 106 4.24 26.95 16.46
CA ALA A 106 3.38 27.51 15.43
C ALA A 106 3.27 29.04 15.50
N LEU A 107 3.04 29.60 16.70
CA LEU A 107 2.99 31.06 16.91
C LEU A 107 4.31 31.73 16.54
N ARG A 108 5.44 31.12 16.89
CA ARG A 108 6.77 31.58 16.50
C ARG A 108 6.96 31.61 14.98
N LEU A 109 6.45 30.61 14.25
CA LEU A 109 6.47 30.62 12.79
C LEU A 109 5.65 31.78 12.18
N CYS A 110 4.63 32.24 12.90
CA CYS A 110 3.85 33.44 12.56
C CYS A 110 4.48 34.76 13.05
N GLY A 111 5.68 34.72 13.65
CA GLY A 111 6.33 35.91 14.23
C GLY A 111 5.72 36.39 15.55
N ARG A 112 4.99 35.52 16.26
CA ARG A 112 4.38 35.77 17.58
C ARG A 112 5.19 35.04 18.65
N GLU A 113 6.29 35.64 19.09
CA GLU A 113 7.10 35.09 20.18
C GLU A 113 6.61 35.63 21.54
N ASP A 114 6.47 34.73 22.51
CA ASP A 114 6.22 35.07 23.90
C ASP A 114 7.40 34.61 24.79
N PRO A 115 8.16 35.56 25.39
CA PRO A 115 9.32 35.22 26.21
C PRO A 115 9.02 34.37 27.46
N GLU A 116 7.85 34.54 28.07
CA GLU A 116 7.43 33.76 29.23
C GLU A 116 7.11 32.33 28.81
N PHE A 117 6.34 32.16 27.73
CA PHE A 117 6.00 30.84 27.20
C PHE A 117 7.26 30.06 26.78
N ARG A 118 8.20 30.76 26.12
CA ARG A 118 9.53 30.22 25.78
C ARG A 118 10.29 29.75 27.01
N THR A 119 10.28 30.54 28.09
CA THR A 119 10.98 30.23 29.34
C THR A 119 10.44 28.95 29.98
N ILE A 120 9.12 28.79 30.02
CA ILE A 120 8.46 27.59 30.58
C ILE A 120 8.84 26.33 29.77
N ILE A 121 8.80 26.41 28.43
CA ILE A 121 9.22 25.31 27.55
C ILE A 121 10.69 24.96 27.77
N GLN A 122 11.56 25.98 27.89
CA GLN A 122 12.99 25.78 28.14
C GLN A 122 13.23 25.08 29.48
N GLN A 123 12.50 25.45 30.54
CA GLN A 123 12.58 24.82 31.85
C GLN A 123 12.14 23.36 31.79
N ALA A 124 11.00 23.07 31.15
CA ALA A 124 10.50 21.70 31.00
C ALA A 124 11.45 20.81 30.16
N ALA A 125 12.05 21.36 29.10
CA ALA A 125 13.05 20.64 28.30
C ALA A 125 14.34 20.37 29.10
N ALA A 126 14.76 21.30 29.96
CA ALA A 126 15.94 21.18 30.81
C ALA A 126 15.72 20.29 32.05
N GLY A 127 14.47 20.07 32.47
CA GLY A 127 14.10 19.24 33.64
C GLY A 127 14.48 17.76 33.52
N GLY A 128 14.82 17.30 32.31
CA GLY A 128 15.34 15.95 32.06
C GLY A 128 14.27 14.88 31.91
N TYR A 129 13.00 15.13 32.28
CA TYR A 129 11.90 14.19 32.07
C TYR A 129 11.76 13.78 30.59
N ALA A 130 11.88 14.77 29.69
CA ALA A 130 11.86 14.55 28.26
C ALA A 130 12.95 13.56 27.77
N ALA A 131 14.09 13.47 28.47
CA ALA A 131 15.19 12.58 28.09
C ALA A 131 15.03 11.14 28.58
N VAL A 132 14.23 10.91 29.64
CA VAL A 132 14.06 9.59 30.27
C VAL A 132 12.74 8.92 29.95
N PHE A 133 11.75 9.67 29.44
CA PHE A 133 10.44 9.11 29.08
C PHE A 133 10.53 8.26 27.82
N GLU A 134 10.02 7.02 27.88
CA GLU A 134 10.01 6.09 26.76
C GLU A 134 9.06 6.61 25.66
N ARG A 135 9.62 6.87 24.47
CA ARG A 135 8.86 7.28 23.29
C ARG A 135 9.13 6.36 22.13
N ILE A 136 8.07 6.02 21.42
CA ILE A 136 8.19 5.40 20.10
C ILE A 136 8.92 6.37 19.15
N PRO A 137 9.76 5.87 18.22
CA PRO A 137 10.71 6.71 17.49
C PRO A 137 10.12 7.93 16.77
N TYR A 138 8.95 7.81 16.13
CA TYR A 138 8.35 8.96 15.44
C TYR A 138 7.88 10.05 16.42
N ARG A 139 7.46 9.71 17.64
CA ARG A 139 7.11 10.67 18.70
C ARG A 139 8.35 11.34 19.30
N GLN A 140 9.49 10.67 19.27
CA GLN A 140 10.76 11.31 19.60
C GLN A 140 11.15 12.32 18.52
N LEU A 141 10.95 12.01 17.23
CA LEU A 141 11.16 12.96 16.14
C LEU A 141 10.22 14.17 16.23
N ASP A 142 8.96 13.96 16.61
CA ASP A 142 7.95 15.01 16.86
C ASP A 142 8.45 16.02 17.91
N LEU A 143 8.93 15.52 19.05
CA LEU A 143 9.51 16.35 20.11
C LEU A 143 10.75 17.11 19.64
N LEU A 144 11.69 16.43 18.97
CA LEU A 144 12.91 17.05 18.47
C LEU A 144 12.60 18.16 17.47
N HIS A 145 11.65 17.92 16.55
CA HIS A 145 11.23 18.89 15.55
C HIS A 145 10.54 20.08 16.19
N THR A 146 9.64 19.82 17.13
CA THR A 146 8.97 20.87 17.89
C THR A 146 9.98 21.75 18.62
N LEU A 147 10.97 21.18 19.33
CA LEU A 147 11.99 21.96 20.04
C LEU A 147 12.89 22.77 19.08
N GLU A 148 13.21 22.22 17.91
CA GLU A 148 13.92 22.92 16.83
C GLU A 148 13.10 24.15 16.36
N LEU A 149 11.80 23.97 16.09
CA LEU A 149 10.90 25.07 15.72
C LEU A 149 10.72 26.10 16.84
N CYS A 150 10.73 25.67 18.11
CA CYS A 150 10.72 26.58 19.26
C CYS A 150 12.04 27.35 19.43
N GLY A 151 13.15 26.89 18.84
CA GLY A 151 14.48 27.47 19.06
C GLY A 151 14.98 27.24 20.50
N ILE A 152 14.66 26.07 21.05
CA ILE A 152 15.05 25.67 22.41
C ILE A 152 16.23 24.71 22.34
N PRO A 153 17.40 25.07 22.89
CA PRO A 153 18.54 24.16 22.96
C PRO A 153 18.23 23.00 23.91
N HIS A 154 18.67 21.80 23.56
CA HIS A 154 18.46 20.59 24.37
C HIS A 154 19.63 19.62 24.23
N THR A 155 19.70 18.65 25.15
CA THR A 155 20.71 17.57 25.15
C THR A 155 20.15 16.22 24.65
N LEU A 156 18.91 16.20 24.16
CA LEU A 156 18.29 15.01 23.54
C LEU A 156 19.07 14.56 22.29
N PRO A 157 18.92 13.28 21.86
CA PRO A 157 19.55 12.77 20.64
C PRO A 157 19.20 13.60 19.40
N SER A 158 20.05 13.58 18.38
CA SER A 158 19.72 14.23 17.12
C SER A 158 18.64 13.44 16.37
N MET A 159 17.92 14.08 15.44
CA MET A 159 16.97 13.36 14.58
C MET A 159 17.65 12.25 13.76
N ALA A 160 18.91 12.46 13.37
CA ALA A 160 19.69 11.48 12.62
C ALA A 160 19.98 10.22 13.46
N ASP A 161 20.08 10.36 14.79
CA ASP A 161 20.26 9.23 15.71
C ASP A 161 18.95 8.44 15.91
N VAL A 162 17.80 9.11 15.80
CA VAL A 162 16.47 8.50 16.04
C VAL A 162 15.92 7.84 14.77
N LEU A 163 16.13 8.45 13.59
CA LEU A 163 15.55 8.00 12.33
C LEU A 163 15.77 6.50 12.00
N PRO A 164 16.94 5.89 12.26
CA PRO A 164 17.17 4.47 11.99
C PRO A 164 16.22 3.51 12.72
N PHE A 165 15.64 3.95 13.83
CA PHE A 165 14.71 3.14 14.62
C PHE A 165 13.25 3.25 14.16
N THR A 166 12.96 4.10 13.18
CA THR A 166 11.59 4.29 12.66
C THR A 166 11.17 3.16 11.73
N LEU A 167 9.86 2.98 11.57
CA LEU A 167 9.32 2.05 10.56
C LEU A 167 9.82 2.43 9.16
N LEU A 168 9.85 3.72 8.81
CA LEU A 168 10.26 4.19 7.49
C LEU A 168 11.65 3.68 7.09
N HIS A 169 12.59 3.66 8.04
CA HIS A 169 13.96 3.20 7.78
C HIS A 169 14.05 1.69 7.52
N ASN A 170 13.12 0.90 8.07
CA ASN A 170 13.17 -0.55 8.03
C ASN A 170 12.38 -1.17 6.86
N SER A 171 11.91 -0.34 5.91
CA SER A 171 11.15 -0.76 4.70
C SER A 171 10.10 -1.84 4.98
N PRO A 172 9.06 -1.53 5.79
CA PRO A 172 8.10 -2.52 6.24
C PRO A 172 7.32 -3.10 5.07
N ASN A 173 6.74 -4.27 5.29
CA ASN A 173 5.79 -4.87 4.37
C ASN A 173 4.46 -4.10 4.45
N ALA A 174 4.02 -3.51 3.35
CA ALA A 174 2.85 -2.63 3.30
C ALA A 174 1.56 -3.33 3.77
N LEU A 175 1.44 -4.65 3.56
CA LEU A 175 0.25 -5.42 3.92
C LEU A 175 0.13 -5.69 5.42
N LYS A 176 1.22 -5.53 6.16
CA LYS A 176 1.27 -5.80 7.61
C LYS A 176 1.07 -4.54 8.45
N LEU A 177 0.94 -3.38 7.82
CA LEU A 177 0.80 -2.11 8.51
C LEU A 177 -0.67 -1.90 8.88
N ALA A 178 -0.92 -1.62 10.16
CA ALA A 178 -2.18 -1.07 10.61
C ALA A 178 -2.19 0.45 10.45
N ASP A 179 -3.35 1.09 10.54
CA ASP A 179 -3.50 2.55 10.43
C ASP A 179 -2.53 3.31 11.33
N ARG A 180 -2.35 2.87 12.58
CA ARG A 180 -1.38 3.46 13.54
C ARG A 180 0.07 3.41 13.04
N ASP A 181 0.44 2.39 12.28
CA ASP A 181 1.78 2.22 11.72
C ASP A 181 1.94 3.14 10.50
N ILE A 182 0.88 3.34 9.72
CA ILE A 182 0.84 4.30 8.62
C ILE A 182 0.97 5.73 9.16
N TYR A 183 0.25 6.10 10.22
CA TYR A 183 0.44 7.39 10.89
C TYR A 183 1.87 7.56 11.42
N ALA A 184 2.48 6.49 11.96
CA ALA A 184 3.87 6.55 12.40
C ALA A 184 4.82 6.86 11.22
N LEU A 185 4.56 6.30 10.03
CA LEU A 185 5.31 6.61 8.81
C LEU A 185 5.12 8.06 8.38
N THR A 186 3.88 8.56 8.37
CA THR A 186 3.58 9.90 7.85
C THR A 186 4.22 10.98 8.72
N HIS A 187 4.04 10.86 10.03
CA HIS A 187 4.69 11.74 11.01
C HIS A 187 6.23 11.68 10.92
N THR A 188 6.83 10.49 10.77
CA THR A 188 8.28 10.39 10.54
C THR A 188 8.71 11.23 9.33
N ILE A 189 8.00 11.16 8.21
CA ILE A 189 8.33 11.93 7.00
C ILE A 189 8.15 13.42 7.24
N PHE A 190 7.05 13.85 7.85
CA PHE A 190 6.82 15.26 8.14
C PHE A 190 7.97 15.89 8.94
N TYR A 191 8.38 15.26 10.03
CA TYR A 191 9.45 15.79 10.88
C TYR A 191 10.83 15.67 10.23
N ALA A 192 11.13 14.53 9.59
CA ALA A 192 12.43 14.31 8.95
C ALA A 192 12.67 15.26 7.75
N THR A 193 11.59 15.64 7.05
CA THR A 193 11.64 16.56 5.90
C THR A 193 11.37 18.02 6.28
N ASP A 194 11.03 18.30 7.54
CA ASP A 194 10.52 19.61 7.97
C ASP A 194 9.40 20.09 7.02
N PHE A 195 8.41 19.22 6.80
CA PHE A 195 7.29 19.44 5.88
C PHE A 195 7.75 19.79 4.45
N GLY A 196 8.76 19.08 3.97
CA GLY A 196 9.33 19.23 2.63
C GLY A 196 10.27 20.42 2.43
N LEU A 197 10.65 21.14 3.49
CA LEU A 197 11.63 22.22 3.42
C LEU A 197 13.08 21.72 3.37
N ARG A 198 13.32 20.45 3.73
CA ARG A 198 14.63 19.81 3.64
C ARG A 198 14.51 18.36 3.22
N ARG A 199 15.62 17.79 2.74
CA ARG A 199 15.73 16.34 2.54
C ARG A 199 15.90 15.67 3.91
N PRO A 200 15.39 14.43 4.10
CA PRO A 200 15.67 13.65 5.29
C PRO A 200 17.19 13.49 5.49
N HIS A 201 17.69 13.94 6.63
CA HIS A 201 19.09 13.76 7.02
C HIS A 201 19.21 12.42 7.76
N GLY A 202 19.40 11.34 7.01
CA GLY A 202 19.60 10.00 7.57
C GLY A 202 21.01 9.47 7.33
N PRO A 203 21.38 8.34 7.98
CA PRO A 203 22.54 7.58 7.55
C PRO A 203 22.43 7.22 6.06
N ARG A 204 23.56 6.90 5.42
CA ARG A 204 23.67 6.62 3.97
C ARG A 204 22.69 5.55 3.43
N SER A 205 21.93 4.87 4.30
CA SER A 205 20.95 3.83 3.99
C SER A 205 19.51 4.31 3.74
N PHE A 206 19.16 5.60 3.93
CA PHE A 206 17.81 6.07 3.57
C PHE A 206 17.64 6.10 2.04
N ASP A 207 16.77 5.24 1.53
CA ASP A 207 16.42 5.19 0.10
C ASP A 207 15.09 5.92 -0.18
N PRO A 208 15.13 7.11 -0.81
CA PRO A 208 13.90 7.84 -1.16
C PRO A 208 13.06 7.08 -2.19
N GLY A 209 13.65 6.24 -3.04
CA GLY A 209 12.91 5.39 -3.98
C GLY A 209 12.03 4.38 -3.26
N ALA A 210 12.59 3.68 -2.27
CA ALA A 210 11.84 2.74 -1.44
C ALA A 210 10.73 3.42 -0.63
N ALA A 211 10.97 4.63 -0.11
CA ALA A 211 9.97 5.39 0.64
C ALA A 211 8.80 5.80 -0.27
N VAL A 212 9.07 6.38 -1.44
CA VAL A 212 8.02 6.77 -2.41
C VAL A 212 7.21 5.56 -2.85
N GLU A 213 7.86 4.44 -3.16
CA GLU A 213 7.17 3.22 -3.57
C GLU A 213 6.27 2.64 -2.46
N LEU A 214 6.70 2.73 -1.20
CA LEU A 214 5.88 2.33 -0.05
C LEU A 214 4.65 3.24 0.09
N LEU A 215 4.81 4.56 -0.03
CA LEU A 215 3.70 5.52 0.06
C LEU A 215 2.67 5.30 -1.04
N GLU A 216 3.10 5.06 -2.28
CA GLU A 216 2.21 4.76 -3.40
C GLU A 216 1.42 3.46 -3.17
N ALA A 217 2.08 2.42 -2.66
CA ALA A 217 1.41 1.18 -2.29
C ALA A 217 0.36 1.39 -1.19
N LEU A 218 0.67 2.21 -0.19
CA LEU A 218 -0.25 2.56 0.90
C LEU A 218 -1.41 3.44 0.41
N LEU A 219 -1.20 4.32 -0.57
CA LEU A 219 -2.28 5.10 -1.20
C LEU A 219 -3.31 4.20 -1.90
N VAL A 220 -2.85 3.16 -2.60
CA VAL A 220 -3.76 2.16 -3.21
C VAL A 220 -4.62 1.49 -2.12
N LEU A 221 -3.99 1.03 -1.03
CA LEU A 221 -4.70 0.33 0.05
C LEU A 221 -5.69 1.25 0.78
N THR A 222 -5.23 2.41 1.25
CA THR A 222 -6.05 3.34 2.05
C THR A 222 -7.20 3.94 1.25
N ARG A 223 -7.01 4.20 -0.06
CA ARG A 223 -8.10 4.63 -0.94
C ARG A 223 -9.14 3.53 -1.17
N SER A 224 -8.70 2.27 -1.33
CA SER A 224 -9.64 1.14 -1.45
C SER A 224 -10.49 0.94 -0.19
N GLN A 225 -9.99 1.37 0.97
CA GLN A 225 -10.69 1.37 2.26
C GLN A 225 -11.55 2.62 2.49
N GLY A 226 -11.50 3.61 1.58
CA GLY A 226 -12.19 4.89 1.76
C GLY A 226 -11.62 5.77 2.87
N ASN A 227 -10.38 5.53 3.34
CA ASN A 227 -9.79 6.27 4.45
C ASN A 227 -9.17 7.59 3.96
N ALA A 228 -9.98 8.64 3.86
CA ALA A 228 -9.54 9.96 3.36
C ALA A 228 -8.48 10.64 4.21
N ASP A 229 -8.43 10.32 5.50
CA ASP A 229 -7.42 10.83 6.41
C ASP A 229 -6.03 10.33 6.02
N LEU A 230 -5.85 9.01 5.94
CA LEU A 230 -4.58 8.42 5.54
C LEU A 230 -4.23 8.73 4.08
N VAL A 231 -5.21 8.84 3.18
CA VAL A 231 -4.96 9.27 1.80
C VAL A 231 -4.37 10.68 1.77
N GLY A 232 -4.93 11.62 2.54
CA GLY A 232 -4.39 12.98 2.66
C GLY A 232 -3.00 13.01 3.28
N GLU A 233 -2.77 12.25 4.35
CA GLU A 233 -1.49 12.15 5.05
C GLU A 233 -0.37 11.61 4.14
N LEU A 234 -0.66 10.53 3.39
CA LEU A 234 0.28 9.92 2.46
C LEU A 234 0.56 10.82 1.25
N LEU A 235 -0.45 11.57 0.78
CA LEU A 235 -0.27 12.59 -0.25
C LEU A 235 0.64 13.72 0.24
N CYS A 236 0.42 14.24 1.45
CA CYS A 236 1.33 15.19 2.10
C CYS A 236 2.75 14.64 2.16
N CYS A 237 2.94 13.36 2.46
CA CYS A 237 4.25 12.73 2.50
C CYS A 237 4.96 12.70 1.14
N LEU A 238 4.26 12.36 0.06
CA LEU A 238 4.83 12.43 -1.30
C LEU A 238 5.27 13.86 -1.64
N LEU A 239 4.44 14.85 -1.30
CA LEU A 239 4.75 16.26 -1.50
C LEU A 239 5.94 16.72 -0.66
N CYS A 240 6.07 16.23 0.58
CA CYS A 240 7.22 16.47 1.46
C CYS A 240 8.52 15.86 0.91
N LEU A 241 8.43 14.71 0.24
CA LEU A 241 9.57 14.12 -0.48
C LEU A 241 9.86 14.80 -1.83
N GLY A 242 9.00 15.74 -2.23
CA GLY A 242 9.10 16.55 -3.43
C GLY A 242 8.47 15.94 -4.68
N VAL A 243 7.82 14.79 -4.55
CA VAL A 243 7.22 14.02 -5.66
C VAL A 243 5.81 14.51 -5.95
N ARG A 244 5.56 14.90 -7.19
CA ARG A 244 4.24 15.41 -7.68
C ARG A 244 3.76 14.71 -8.95
N ASP A 245 4.68 14.06 -9.65
CA ASP A 245 4.52 13.32 -10.90
C ASP A 245 4.21 11.83 -10.68
N SER A 246 3.57 11.50 -9.56
CA SER A 246 3.09 10.15 -9.26
C SER A 246 1.64 9.98 -9.73
N GLU A 247 1.35 8.90 -10.45
CA GLU A 247 -0.02 8.54 -10.84
C GLU A 247 -0.91 8.36 -9.60
N GLU A 248 -0.40 7.74 -8.54
CA GLU A 248 -1.14 7.53 -7.30
C GLU A 248 -1.37 8.84 -6.55
N ALA A 249 -0.47 9.82 -6.64
CA ALA A 249 -0.73 11.17 -6.13
C ALA A 249 -1.88 11.86 -6.91
N GLY A 250 -1.96 11.64 -8.23
CA GLY A 250 -3.09 12.09 -9.06
C GLY A 250 -4.41 11.50 -8.59
N ARG A 251 -4.47 10.16 -8.42
CA ARG A 251 -5.67 9.46 -7.94
C ARG A 251 -6.03 9.83 -6.50
N ALA A 252 -5.05 10.12 -5.65
CA ALA A 252 -5.29 10.62 -4.29
C ALA A 252 -5.98 12.00 -4.32
N TRP A 253 -5.54 12.90 -5.21
CA TRP A 253 -6.19 14.19 -5.40
C TRP A 253 -7.63 14.06 -5.90
N GLU A 254 -7.87 13.22 -6.91
CA GLU A 254 -9.22 12.92 -7.41
C GLU A 254 -10.12 12.39 -6.30
N PHE A 255 -9.59 11.49 -5.47
CA PHE A 255 -10.32 10.97 -4.33
C PHE A 255 -10.68 12.06 -3.32
N LEU A 256 -9.71 12.87 -2.86
CA LEU A 256 -9.97 13.96 -1.90
C LEU A 256 -10.97 14.98 -2.44
N LEU A 257 -10.89 15.32 -3.73
CA LEU A 257 -11.86 16.19 -4.39
C LEU A 257 -13.27 15.57 -4.38
N SER A 258 -13.39 14.26 -4.56
CA SER A 258 -14.68 13.56 -4.59
C SER A 258 -15.34 13.42 -3.22
N VAL A 259 -14.56 13.45 -2.13
CA VAL A 259 -15.07 13.27 -0.76
C VAL A 259 -15.18 14.57 0.04
N GLN A 260 -14.67 15.69 -0.46
CA GLN A 260 -14.85 16.99 0.20
C GLN A 260 -16.31 17.46 0.07
N GLU A 261 -16.93 17.74 1.21
CA GLU A 261 -18.29 18.26 1.27
C GLU A 261 -18.35 19.70 0.73
N ALA A 262 -19.55 20.17 0.37
CA ALA A 262 -19.76 21.52 -0.14
C ALA A 262 -19.29 22.61 0.84
N GLU A 263 -19.42 22.37 2.15
CA GLU A 263 -18.95 23.28 3.20
C GLU A 263 -17.44 23.22 3.43
N GLY A 264 -16.71 22.30 2.79
CA GLY A 264 -15.25 22.18 2.87
C GLY A 264 -14.70 21.10 3.79
N ARG A 265 -15.55 20.48 4.61
CA ARG A 265 -15.21 19.33 5.44
C ARG A 265 -14.74 18.17 4.58
N VAL A 266 -13.75 17.43 5.07
CA VAL A 266 -13.41 16.10 4.57
C VAL A 266 -13.68 15.11 5.69
N ASN A 267 -14.48 14.07 5.41
CA ASN A 267 -14.82 13.04 6.39
C ASN A 267 -13.60 12.18 6.72
N GLY A 268 -13.31 11.99 8.01
CA GLY A 268 -12.35 11.00 8.48
C GLY A 268 -12.94 9.58 8.53
N PRO A 269 -12.11 8.58 8.85
CA PRO A 269 -12.56 7.19 8.99
C PRO A 269 -13.58 7.01 10.12
N GLU A 270 -14.46 6.03 9.96
CA GLU A 270 -15.44 5.66 10.97
C GLU A 270 -14.73 5.18 12.26
N GLY A 271 -15.19 5.61 13.44
CA GLY A 271 -14.74 5.08 14.73
C GLY A 271 -13.73 5.92 15.52
N VAL A 272 -13.28 7.08 15.02
CA VAL A 272 -12.47 8.05 15.82
C VAL A 272 -13.37 8.95 16.66
N ILE A 273 -14.40 8.38 17.28
CA ILE A 273 -15.29 9.08 18.21
C ILE A 273 -15.01 8.49 19.59
N HIS A 274 -14.71 9.34 20.57
CA HIS A 274 -14.52 8.90 21.95
C HIS A 274 -15.76 8.09 22.40
N PRO A 275 -15.61 6.88 22.98
CA PRO A 275 -16.72 5.99 23.31
C PRO A 275 -17.70 6.58 24.36
N GLY A 276 -17.36 7.72 24.97
CA GLY A 276 -18.23 8.49 25.87
C GLY A 276 -19.15 9.52 25.20
N LEU A 277 -19.13 9.67 23.86
CA LEU A 277 -20.04 10.59 23.15
C LEU A 277 -21.45 10.01 23.13
N THR A 278 -22.23 10.37 24.16
CA THR A 278 -23.67 10.09 24.26
C THR A 278 -24.44 10.64 23.05
N ASP A 279 -25.59 10.04 22.77
CA ASP A 279 -26.54 10.59 21.80
C ASP A 279 -26.93 12.03 22.19
N GLY A 280 -26.86 12.97 21.24
CA GLY A 280 -27.32 14.36 21.43
C GLY A 280 -26.33 15.48 21.10
N ASP A 281 -25.09 15.19 20.69
CA ASP A 281 -24.12 16.21 20.27
C ASP A 281 -23.62 16.00 18.83
N ASP A 282 -24.57 16.07 17.90
CA ASP A 282 -24.31 15.85 16.48
C ASP A 282 -23.35 16.89 15.89
N ALA A 283 -23.38 18.13 16.40
CA ALA A 283 -22.50 19.20 15.96
C ALA A 283 -21.04 18.92 16.35
N TYR A 284 -20.77 18.58 17.62
CA TYR A 284 -19.43 18.18 18.03
C TYR A 284 -19.00 16.90 17.34
N ARG A 285 -19.88 15.89 17.20
CA ARG A 285 -19.56 14.64 16.49
C ARG A 285 -19.15 14.90 15.04
N HIS A 286 -19.91 15.73 14.33
CA HIS A 286 -19.63 16.14 12.96
C HIS A 286 -18.27 16.86 12.86
N TRP A 287 -17.96 17.76 13.80
CA TRP A 287 -16.66 18.41 13.86
C TRP A 287 -15.52 17.42 14.19
N ALA A 288 -15.64 16.66 15.27
CA ALA A 288 -14.60 15.77 15.79
C ALA A 288 -14.20 14.68 14.78
N THR A 289 -15.14 14.22 13.96
CA THR A 289 -14.87 13.23 12.90
C THR A 289 -14.28 13.80 11.62
N GLY A 290 -14.33 15.13 11.43
CA GLY A 290 -13.87 15.77 10.19
C GLY A 290 -12.67 16.71 10.36
N TYR A 291 -12.40 17.20 11.56
CA TYR A 291 -11.44 18.31 11.74
C TYR A 291 -10.03 17.94 11.29
N HIS A 292 -9.52 16.78 11.70
CA HIS A 292 -8.16 16.35 11.40
C HIS A 292 -7.97 16.12 9.89
N THR A 293 -8.87 15.34 9.29
CA THR A 293 -8.84 15.08 7.84
C THR A 293 -8.99 16.36 7.01
N THR A 294 -9.76 17.33 7.50
CA THR A 294 -9.89 18.66 6.87
C THR A 294 -8.59 19.46 6.96
N ILE A 295 -7.89 19.44 8.11
CA ILE A 295 -6.54 20.01 8.28
C ILE A 295 -5.56 19.38 7.29
N VAL A 296 -5.56 18.04 7.18
CA VAL A 296 -4.66 17.30 6.30
C VAL A 296 -4.92 17.64 4.83
N ALA A 297 -6.18 17.73 4.40
CA ALA A 297 -6.52 18.13 3.03
C ALA A 297 -6.06 19.56 2.70
N ALA A 298 -6.24 20.50 3.63
CA ALA A 298 -5.72 21.86 3.49
C ALA A 298 -4.18 21.88 3.43
N LEU A 299 -3.52 21.09 4.27
CA LEU A 299 -2.07 20.95 4.28
C LEU A 299 -1.53 20.38 2.96
N ALA A 300 -2.18 19.35 2.39
CA ALA A 300 -1.79 18.78 1.10
C ALA A 300 -1.81 19.85 -0.01
N ALA A 301 -2.86 20.67 -0.04
CA ALA A 301 -3.01 21.72 -1.05
C ALA A 301 -1.98 22.83 -0.87
N LEU A 302 -1.71 23.22 0.37
CA LEU A 302 -0.65 24.16 0.73
C LEU A 302 0.74 23.65 0.30
N LEU A 303 1.07 22.40 0.60
CA LEU A 303 2.34 21.77 0.22
C LEU A 303 2.51 21.66 -1.31
N ASP A 304 1.43 21.33 -2.02
CA ASP A 304 1.45 21.19 -3.48
C ASP A 304 1.75 22.53 -4.17
N ARG A 305 1.07 23.60 -3.74
CA ARG A 305 1.21 24.95 -4.33
C ARG A 305 2.42 25.72 -3.82
N SER A 306 2.98 25.38 -2.66
CA SER A 306 4.08 26.13 -2.06
C SER A 306 5.32 26.14 -2.97
N PRO A 307 5.93 27.31 -3.20
CA PRO A 307 7.20 27.41 -3.92
C PRO A 307 8.41 27.01 -3.07
N LYS A 308 8.26 26.90 -1.74
CA LYS A 308 9.34 26.60 -0.80
C LYS A 308 9.56 25.10 -0.61
N VAL A 309 8.53 24.28 -0.83
CA VAL A 309 8.64 22.83 -0.75
C VAL A 309 9.53 22.33 -1.88
N LEU A 310 10.47 21.46 -1.53
CA LEU A 310 11.38 20.86 -2.49
C LEU A 310 10.61 20.15 -3.61
N ARG A 311 11.18 20.18 -4.82
CA ARG A 311 10.67 19.46 -5.98
C ARG A 311 11.72 18.48 -6.45
N THR A 312 11.32 17.24 -6.62
CA THR A 312 12.17 16.14 -7.07
C THR A 312 11.41 15.37 -8.14
N ALA A 313 12.12 14.87 -9.15
CA ALA A 313 11.53 13.87 -10.04
C ALA A 313 11.24 12.62 -9.23
N ARG A 314 10.15 11.91 -9.56
CA ARG A 314 9.85 10.62 -8.93
C ARG A 314 11.07 9.69 -9.03
N PRO A 315 11.67 9.26 -7.90
CA PRO A 315 12.80 8.35 -7.94
C PRO A 315 12.38 7.00 -8.54
N ALA A 316 13.30 6.34 -9.22
CA ALA A 316 13.07 4.97 -9.69
C ALA A 316 12.81 4.06 -8.50
N ALA A 317 11.83 3.17 -8.62
CA ALA A 317 11.60 2.14 -7.62
C ALA A 317 12.85 1.25 -7.51
N PRO A 318 13.28 0.87 -6.30
CA PRO A 318 14.40 -0.04 -6.13
C PRO A 318 14.13 -1.37 -6.85
N GLU A 319 15.14 -1.89 -7.54
CA GLU A 319 15.11 -3.24 -8.10
C GLU A 319 15.12 -4.28 -6.97
N CYS A 320 13.94 -4.59 -6.42
CA CYS A 320 13.80 -5.70 -5.49
C CYS A 320 13.52 -6.98 -6.29
N ARG A 321 14.56 -7.80 -6.46
CA ARG A 321 14.42 -9.14 -7.00
C ARG A 321 14.19 -10.11 -5.85
N GLN A 322 12.93 -10.44 -5.65
CA GLN A 322 12.59 -11.54 -4.76
C GLN A 322 12.81 -12.88 -5.49
N GLU A 323 13.69 -13.71 -4.94
CA GLU A 323 14.00 -15.07 -5.41
C GLU A 323 12.77 -15.99 -5.24
N VAL A 324 11.98 -16.16 -6.30
CA VAL A 324 10.80 -17.06 -6.29
C VAL A 324 11.11 -18.47 -6.81
N ARG A 325 12.20 -18.65 -7.56
CA ARG A 325 12.50 -19.89 -8.30
C ARG A 325 12.66 -21.08 -7.37
N GLN A 326 13.55 -20.99 -6.38
CA GLN A 326 13.83 -22.10 -5.47
C GLN A 326 12.63 -22.46 -4.57
N PRO A 327 11.92 -21.49 -3.96
CA PRO A 327 10.67 -21.79 -3.26
C PRO A 327 9.62 -22.45 -4.14
N LEU A 328 9.42 -21.96 -5.37
CA LEU A 328 8.46 -22.55 -6.33
C LEU A 328 8.84 -23.99 -6.66
N ARG A 329 10.11 -24.27 -6.95
CA ARG A 329 10.60 -25.63 -7.24
C ARG A 329 10.31 -26.60 -6.10
N ARG A 330 10.66 -26.25 -4.85
CA ARG A 330 10.38 -27.10 -3.67
C ARG A 330 8.89 -27.39 -3.51
N ALA A 331 8.05 -26.40 -3.78
CA ALA A 331 6.60 -26.57 -3.69
C ALA A 331 6.05 -27.48 -4.80
N VAL A 332 6.59 -27.40 -6.02
CA VAL A 332 6.26 -28.33 -7.11
C VAL A 332 6.65 -29.77 -6.74
N GLU A 333 7.86 -29.98 -6.23
CA GLU A 333 8.34 -31.30 -5.78
C GLU A 333 7.46 -31.88 -4.65
N TRP A 334 7.09 -31.04 -3.67
CA TRP A 334 6.18 -31.44 -2.59
C TRP A 334 4.78 -31.77 -3.12
N LEU A 335 4.22 -30.92 -3.99
CA LEU A 335 2.87 -31.10 -4.52
C LEU A 335 2.81 -32.37 -5.38
N ALA A 336 3.80 -32.59 -6.25
CA ALA A 336 3.88 -33.76 -7.10
C ALA A 336 4.06 -35.07 -6.33
N SER A 337 4.83 -35.07 -5.24
CA SER A 337 5.01 -36.28 -4.41
C SER A 337 3.78 -36.58 -3.54
N THR A 338 3.14 -35.55 -2.99
CA THR A 338 2.00 -35.68 -2.07
C THR A 338 0.74 -36.09 -2.82
N VAL A 339 0.41 -35.39 -3.92
CA VAL A 339 -0.84 -35.59 -4.69
C VAL A 339 -0.95 -36.98 -5.32
N ARG A 340 0.17 -37.62 -5.67
CA ARG A 340 0.18 -39.00 -6.21
C ARG A 340 -0.47 -40.03 -5.28
N ARG A 341 -0.46 -39.79 -3.96
CA ARG A 341 -1.05 -40.70 -2.97
C ARG A 341 -2.57 -40.57 -2.87
N HIS A 342 -3.16 -39.57 -3.50
CA HIS A 342 -4.59 -39.26 -3.39
C HIS A 342 -5.38 -39.69 -4.63
N ASP A 343 -6.70 -39.57 -4.56
CA ASP A 343 -7.59 -39.80 -5.70
C ASP A 343 -7.39 -38.73 -6.79
N PRO A 344 -7.05 -39.13 -8.04
CA PRO A 344 -6.74 -38.19 -9.11
C PRO A 344 -7.97 -37.40 -9.56
N ALA A 345 -9.18 -37.96 -9.45
CA ALA A 345 -10.40 -37.24 -9.81
C ALA A 345 -10.62 -36.05 -8.88
N ARG A 346 -10.37 -36.19 -7.59
CA ARG A 346 -10.49 -35.09 -6.62
C ARG A 346 -9.34 -34.09 -6.69
N TRP A 347 -8.11 -34.55 -6.96
CA TRP A 347 -6.89 -33.74 -6.84
C TRP A 347 -6.26 -33.31 -8.15
N LEU A 348 -7.00 -33.40 -9.26
CA LEU A 348 -6.60 -32.88 -10.57
C LEU A 348 -6.14 -31.40 -10.53
N PRO A 349 -6.77 -30.48 -9.77
CA PRO A 349 -6.32 -29.08 -9.69
C PRO A 349 -4.90 -28.93 -9.15
N ALA A 350 -4.49 -29.78 -8.19
CA ALA A 350 -3.15 -29.76 -7.63
C ALA A 350 -2.11 -30.30 -8.62
N ALA A 351 -2.44 -31.37 -9.35
CA ALA A 351 -1.58 -31.89 -10.41
C ALA A 351 -1.41 -30.88 -11.56
N ALA A 352 -2.49 -30.21 -11.96
CA ALA A 352 -2.46 -29.15 -12.97
C ALA A 352 -1.60 -27.95 -12.53
N ALA A 353 -1.72 -27.51 -11.27
CA ALA A 353 -0.89 -26.44 -10.73
C ALA A 353 0.60 -26.81 -10.69
N ALA A 354 0.94 -28.04 -10.30
CA ALA A 354 2.31 -28.54 -10.32
C ALA A 354 2.87 -28.51 -11.75
N ALA A 355 2.14 -29.04 -12.73
CA ALA A 355 2.55 -29.10 -14.13
C ALA A 355 2.76 -27.68 -14.71
N HIS A 356 1.83 -26.76 -14.45
CA HIS A 356 1.93 -25.37 -14.88
C HIS A 356 3.19 -24.68 -14.31
N ALA A 357 3.47 -24.88 -13.02
CA ALA A 357 4.65 -24.29 -12.39
C ALA A 357 5.96 -24.93 -12.84
N ALA A 358 5.99 -26.25 -13.07
CA ALA A 358 7.15 -26.93 -13.64
C ALA A 358 7.49 -26.40 -15.04
N GLN A 359 6.46 -26.17 -15.87
CA GLN A 359 6.62 -25.53 -17.17
C GLN A 359 7.13 -24.09 -17.03
N ALA A 360 6.56 -23.29 -16.11
CA ALA A 360 7.01 -21.93 -15.84
C ALA A 360 8.48 -21.87 -15.40
N LEU A 361 8.97 -22.88 -14.67
CA LEU A 361 10.37 -23.00 -14.26
C LEU A 361 11.32 -23.43 -15.39
N GLY A 362 10.78 -23.92 -16.52
CA GLY A 362 11.56 -24.62 -17.55
C GLY A 362 12.07 -25.99 -17.08
N GLU A 363 11.37 -26.63 -16.14
CA GLU A 363 11.76 -27.91 -15.52
C GLU A 363 10.59 -28.90 -15.54
N PRO A 364 10.01 -29.23 -16.72
CA PRO A 364 8.81 -30.06 -16.81
C PRO A 364 8.98 -31.47 -16.21
N GLU A 365 10.20 -31.99 -16.18
CA GLU A 365 10.57 -33.29 -15.60
C GLU A 365 10.18 -33.44 -14.11
N LEU A 366 10.08 -32.34 -13.36
CA LEU A 366 9.65 -32.37 -11.95
C LEU A 366 8.29 -33.03 -11.74
N THR A 367 7.44 -33.01 -12.77
CA THR A 367 6.04 -33.47 -12.69
C THR A 367 5.75 -34.70 -13.53
N ARG A 368 6.72 -35.17 -14.33
CA ARG A 368 6.53 -36.33 -15.23
C ARG A 368 6.00 -37.58 -14.50
N PRO A 369 6.52 -37.98 -13.32
CA PRO A 369 6.00 -39.15 -12.60
C PRO A 369 4.56 -38.98 -12.11
N LEU A 370 4.17 -37.76 -11.73
CA LEU A 370 2.79 -37.43 -11.32
C LEU A 370 1.83 -37.52 -12.52
N LEU A 371 2.24 -36.95 -13.65
CA LEU A 371 1.43 -36.90 -14.87
C LEU A 371 1.19 -38.30 -15.46
N LEU A 372 2.19 -39.18 -15.44
CA LEU A 372 2.03 -40.58 -15.83
C LEU A 372 1.00 -41.30 -14.95
N ASP A 373 1.17 -41.24 -13.62
CA ASP A 373 0.25 -41.86 -12.65
C ASP A 373 -1.20 -41.39 -12.84
N PHE A 374 -1.40 -40.07 -12.99
CA PHE A 374 -2.73 -39.50 -13.20
C PHE A 374 -3.32 -39.90 -14.56
N SER A 375 -2.52 -39.94 -15.64
CA SER A 375 -2.98 -40.34 -16.96
C SER A 375 -3.47 -41.79 -17.00
N GLU A 376 -2.78 -42.69 -16.30
CA GLU A 376 -3.15 -44.11 -16.20
C GLU A 376 -4.43 -44.28 -15.39
N ARG A 377 -4.51 -43.66 -14.23
CA ARG A 377 -5.65 -43.79 -13.31
C ARG A 377 -6.92 -43.07 -13.81
N LEU A 378 -6.77 -42.09 -14.69
CA LEU A 378 -7.89 -41.37 -15.30
C LEU A 378 -8.17 -41.83 -16.75
N ALA A 379 -7.49 -42.84 -17.28
CA ALA A 379 -7.60 -43.25 -18.69
C ALA A 379 -9.05 -43.53 -19.14
N ASP A 380 -9.88 -44.03 -18.23
CA ASP A 380 -11.30 -44.38 -18.43
C ASP A 380 -12.27 -43.48 -17.65
N ALA A 381 -11.82 -42.32 -17.16
CA ALA A 381 -12.67 -41.39 -16.43
C ALA A 381 -13.84 -40.86 -17.30
N ASP A 382 -15.01 -40.68 -16.68
CA ASP A 382 -16.17 -40.06 -17.33
C ASP A 382 -15.94 -38.57 -17.63
N ASP A 383 -16.59 -38.05 -18.67
CA ASP A 383 -16.55 -36.63 -19.05
C ASP A 383 -16.94 -35.69 -17.89
N ALA A 384 -17.81 -36.16 -16.99
CA ALA A 384 -18.21 -35.42 -15.79
C ALA A 384 -17.04 -35.10 -14.86
N VAL A 385 -16.02 -35.96 -14.79
CA VAL A 385 -14.81 -35.71 -13.98
C VAL A 385 -14.07 -34.50 -14.53
N TRP A 386 -13.85 -34.45 -15.84
CA TRP A 386 -13.15 -33.34 -16.49
C TRP A 386 -13.96 -32.04 -16.44
N GLN A 387 -15.28 -32.15 -16.67
CA GLN A 387 -16.20 -31.01 -16.62
C GLN A 387 -16.23 -30.35 -15.23
N ALA A 388 -16.17 -31.14 -14.15
CA ALA A 388 -16.21 -30.65 -12.77
C ALA A 388 -15.06 -29.69 -12.41
N HIS A 389 -13.91 -29.78 -13.10
CA HIS A 389 -12.74 -28.95 -12.83
C HIS A 389 -12.62 -27.71 -13.71
N GLY A 390 -13.37 -27.66 -14.81
CA GLY A 390 -13.33 -26.57 -15.77
C GLY A 390 -12.03 -26.49 -16.60
N MET A 391 -12.07 -25.67 -17.64
CA MET A 391 -11.01 -25.62 -18.67
C MET A 391 -9.68 -25.02 -18.21
N GLU A 392 -9.66 -24.21 -17.13
CA GLU A 392 -8.40 -23.69 -16.58
C GLU A 392 -7.52 -24.83 -16.03
N VAL A 393 -8.11 -25.71 -15.22
CA VAL A 393 -7.43 -26.87 -14.63
C VAL A 393 -7.11 -27.90 -15.71
N VAL A 394 -8.13 -28.33 -16.46
CA VAL A 394 -7.99 -29.37 -17.49
C VAL A 394 -6.95 -28.97 -18.53
N GLY A 395 -7.01 -27.72 -18.99
CA GLY A 395 -6.09 -27.24 -20.00
C GLY A 395 -4.64 -27.07 -19.50
N ALA A 396 -4.42 -26.78 -18.20
CA ALA A 396 -3.07 -26.78 -17.64
C ALA A 396 -2.51 -28.21 -17.50
N PHE A 397 -3.36 -29.15 -17.09
CA PHE A 397 -2.98 -30.57 -16.99
C PHE A 397 -2.61 -31.17 -18.35
N VAL A 398 -3.41 -30.96 -19.40
CA VAL A 398 -3.11 -31.49 -20.74
C VAL A 398 -1.88 -30.84 -21.38
N SER A 399 -1.60 -29.56 -21.12
CA SER A 399 -0.34 -28.94 -21.53
C SER A 399 0.85 -29.67 -20.92
N GLY A 400 0.78 -30.01 -19.63
CA GLY A 400 1.79 -30.82 -18.95
C GLY A 400 1.97 -32.21 -19.56
N LEU A 401 0.86 -32.91 -19.88
CA LEU A 401 0.93 -34.22 -20.53
C LEU A 401 1.62 -34.16 -21.90
N ARG A 402 1.27 -33.16 -22.72
CA ARG A 402 1.80 -32.99 -24.08
C ARG A 402 3.28 -32.65 -24.11
N GLU A 403 3.76 -31.86 -23.16
CA GLU A 403 5.19 -31.55 -23.01
C GLU A 403 6.03 -32.84 -22.87
N HIS A 404 5.45 -33.89 -22.28
CA HIS A 404 6.09 -35.19 -22.06
C HIS A 404 5.70 -36.27 -23.06
N GLY A 405 4.87 -35.94 -24.06
CA GLY A 405 4.31 -36.93 -24.99
C GLY A 405 3.40 -37.98 -24.32
N ILE A 406 2.81 -37.67 -23.16
CA ILE A 406 1.89 -38.55 -22.44
C ILE A 406 0.48 -38.37 -23.02
N THR A 407 -0.24 -39.48 -23.22
CA THR A 407 -1.62 -39.48 -23.72
C THR A 407 -2.59 -39.90 -22.61
N CYS A 408 -3.81 -39.37 -22.65
CA CYS A 408 -4.89 -39.76 -21.74
C CYS A 408 -6.19 -39.82 -22.54
N VAL A 409 -6.68 -41.04 -22.78
CA VAL A 409 -7.73 -41.31 -23.78
C VAL A 409 -9.05 -40.63 -23.44
N SER A 410 -9.51 -40.72 -22.19
CA SER A 410 -10.71 -40.03 -21.70
C SER A 410 -10.61 -38.51 -21.85
N LEU A 411 -9.47 -37.92 -21.49
CA LEU A 411 -9.23 -36.49 -21.59
C LEU A 411 -9.23 -36.01 -23.05
N ASP A 412 -8.57 -36.73 -23.94
CA ASP A 412 -8.56 -36.42 -25.37
C ASP A 412 -9.97 -36.48 -25.97
N ARG A 413 -10.79 -37.45 -25.54
CA ARG A 413 -12.21 -37.56 -25.92
C ARG A 413 -13.00 -36.34 -25.43
N PHE A 414 -12.89 -36.00 -24.14
CA PHE A 414 -13.54 -34.84 -23.53
C PHE A 414 -13.17 -33.53 -24.25
N LEU A 415 -11.88 -33.32 -24.51
CA LEU A 415 -11.36 -32.11 -25.16
C LEU A 415 -11.85 -31.97 -26.61
N LYS A 416 -11.90 -33.08 -27.38
CA LYS A 416 -12.45 -33.09 -28.74
C LYS A 416 -13.96 -32.80 -28.74
N SER A 417 -14.70 -33.41 -27.82
CA SER A 417 -16.13 -33.15 -27.64
C SER A 417 -16.40 -31.69 -27.29
N THR A 418 -15.64 -31.14 -26.33
CA THR A 418 -15.74 -29.73 -25.92
C THR A 418 -15.39 -28.78 -27.06
N ALA A 419 -14.31 -29.04 -27.80
CA ALA A 419 -13.94 -28.23 -28.95
C ALA A 419 -15.02 -28.25 -30.05
N ALA A 420 -15.55 -29.43 -30.38
CA ALA A 420 -16.65 -29.55 -31.35
C ALA A 420 -17.90 -28.78 -30.91
N ALA A 421 -18.25 -28.83 -29.62
CA ALA A 421 -19.36 -28.04 -29.08
C ALA A 421 -19.11 -26.52 -29.20
N VAL A 422 -17.90 -26.07 -28.89
CA VAL A 422 -17.49 -24.66 -29.03
C VAL A 422 -17.47 -24.21 -30.50
N GLU A 423 -17.10 -25.09 -31.44
CA GLU A 423 -17.12 -24.80 -32.88
C GLU A 423 -18.54 -24.53 -33.41
N LEU A 424 -19.58 -25.04 -32.76
CA LEU A 424 -20.98 -24.80 -33.13
C LEU A 424 -21.53 -23.46 -32.62
N LEU A 425 -20.79 -22.75 -31.76
CA LEU A 425 -21.21 -21.46 -31.23
C LEU A 425 -20.90 -20.33 -32.22
N ASP A 426 -21.74 -19.30 -32.27
CA ASP A 426 -21.43 -18.09 -33.05
C ASP A 426 -20.54 -17.12 -32.27
N THR A 427 -20.81 -16.99 -30.96
CA THR A 427 -20.07 -16.17 -30.01
C THR A 427 -19.99 -16.88 -28.67
N VAL A 428 -19.01 -16.50 -27.84
CA VAL A 428 -18.94 -16.94 -26.44
C VAL A 428 -19.08 -15.74 -25.50
N PRO A 429 -19.67 -15.94 -24.30
CA PRO A 429 -19.75 -14.85 -23.34
C PRO A 429 -18.33 -14.49 -22.82
N PRO A 430 -18.09 -13.25 -22.35
CA PRO A 430 -16.76 -12.78 -21.97
C PRO A 430 -15.99 -13.70 -21.01
N GLN A 431 -16.69 -14.32 -20.05
CA GLN A 431 -16.11 -15.26 -19.09
C GLN A 431 -15.58 -16.57 -19.71
N ALA A 432 -16.06 -16.94 -20.90
CA ALA A 432 -15.62 -18.15 -21.61
C ALA A 432 -14.44 -17.90 -22.55
N VAL A 433 -14.08 -16.62 -22.82
CA VAL A 433 -12.97 -16.23 -23.70
C VAL A 433 -11.65 -16.94 -23.33
N PRO A 434 -11.21 -17.00 -22.05
CA PRO A 434 -9.97 -17.69 -21.71
C PRO A 434 -9.99 -19.19 -22.02
N SER A 435 -11.16 -19.83 -21.92
CA SER A 435 -11.32 -21.25 -22.21
C SER A 435 -11.19 -21.54 -23.70
N VAL A 436 -11.79 -20.69 -24.55
CA VAL A 436 -11.68 -20.78 -26.02
C VAL A 436 -10.24 -20.55 -26.47
N GLN A 437 -9.59 -19.51 -25.93
CA GLN A 437 -8.18 -19.23 -26.22
C GLN A 437 -7.27 -20.40 -25.82
N ARG A 438 -7.58 -21.07 -24.71
CA ARG A 438 -6.84 -22.25 -24.28
C ARG A 438 -7.03 -23.45 -25.22
N LEU A 439 -8.25 -23.73 -25.67
CA LEU A 439 -8.49 -24.76 -26.69
C LEU A 439 -7.72 -24.46 -27.98
N ALA A 440 -7.62 -23.19 -28.38
CA ALA A 440 -6.81 -22.78 -29.52
C ALA A 440 -5.30 -22.95 -29.27
N GLY A 441 -4.81 -22.61 -28.09
CA GLY A 441 -3.41 -22.86 -27.68
C GLY A 441 -3.07 -24.35 -27.62
N LEU A 442 -4.08 -25.20 -27.40
CA LEU A 442 -3.98 -26.65 -27.50
C LEU A 442 -4.19 -27.18 -28.93
N GLY A 443 -4.33 -26.33 -29.95
CA GLY A 443 -4.55 -26.75 -31.33
C GLY A 443 -5.85 -27.54 -31.56
N LEU A 444 -6.81 -27.46 -30.64
CA LEU A 444 -8.13 -28.07 -30.76
C LEU A 444 -9.13 -27.15 -31.48
N LEU A 445 -8.81 -25.86 -31.55
CA LEU A 445 -9.53 -24.85 -32.32
C LEU A 445 -8.53 -24.06 -33.17
N SER A 446 -8.93 -23.68 -34.38
CA SER A 446 -8.09 -22.77 -35.17
C SER A 446 -8.03 -21.38 -34.51
N PRO A 447 -6.87 -20.67 -34.54
CA PRO A 447 -6.76 -19.32 -34.00
C PRO A 447 -7.78 -18.34 -34.60
N ARG A 448 -8.08 -18.50 -35.89
CA ARG A 448 -9.10 -17.71 -36.61
C ARG A 448 -10.50 -17.94 -36.03
N ARG A 449 -10.87 -19.20 -35.73
CA ARG A 449 -12.18 -19.51 -35.14
C ARG A 449 -12.28 -18.98 -33.72
N ALA A 450 -11.23 -19.14 -32.92
CA ALA A 450 -11.18 -18.57 -31.57
C ALA A 450 -11.35 -17.04 -31.60
N ALA A 451 -10.62 -16.34 -32.47
CA ALA A 451 -10.78 -14.88 -32.61
C ALA A 451 -12.19 -14.47 -33.03
N ALA A 452 -12.85 -15.23 -33.92
CA ALA A 452 -14.23 -14.98 -34.31
C ALA A 452 -15.21 -15.15 -33.14
N LEU A 453 -15.05 -16.21 -32.34
CA LEU A 453 -15.89 -16.50 -31.18
C LEU A 453 -15.75 -15.43 -30.07
N THR A 454 -14.56 -14.87 -29.90
CA THR A 454 -14.25 -13.87 -28.87
C THR A 454 -14.38 -12.42 -29.35
N GLY A 455 -14.84 -12.21 -30.59
CA GLY A 455 -14.97 -10.88 -31.19
C GLY A 455 -13.64 -10.13 -31.35
N GLY A 456 -12.51 -10.84 -31.41
CA GLY A 456 -11.17 -10.24 -31.47
C GLY A 456 -10.74 -9.45 -30.22
N ALA A 457 -11.60 -9.36 -29.19
CA ALA A 457 -11.27 -8.66 -27.97
C ALA A 457 -10.28 -9.48 -27.15
N ALA A 458 -9.04 -8.99 -27.02
CA ALA A 458 -8.31 -9.24 -25.79
C ALA A 458 -9.12 -8.54 -24.69
N ALA A 459 -9.69 -9.30 -23.75
CA ALA A 459 -10.37 -8.71 -22.61
C ALA A 459 -9.42 -7.67 -22.00
N PRO A 460 -9.80 -6.38 -21.91
CA PRO A 460 -8.93 -5.39 -21.31
C PRO A 460 -8.62 -5.86 -19.88
N PRO A 461 -7.35 -5.86 -19.45
CA PRO A 461 -7.03 -6.20 -18.08
C PRO A 461 -7.84 -5.27 -17.17
N ALA A 462 -8.63 -5.86 -16.27
CA ALA A 462 -9.31 -5.09 -15.25
C ALA A 462 -8.25 -4.29 -14.46
N PRO A 463 -8.54 -3.03 -14.08
CA PRO A 463 -7.61 -2.27 -13.27
C PRO A 463 -7.28 -3.05 -11.98
N PRO A 464 -6.03 -3.00 -11.51
CA PRO A 464 -5.57 -3.79 -10.36
C PRO A 464 -6.19 -3.37 -9.02
N GLU A 465 -6.86 -2.22 -8.97
CA GLU A 465 -7.30 -1.56 -7.73
C GLU A 465 -8.30 -2.34 -6.86
N PRO A 466 -9.43 -2.88 -7.38
CA PRO A 466 -10.39 -3.56 -6.52
C PRO A 466 -9.81 -4.84 -5.90
N ALA A 467 -8.95 -5.55 -6.63
CA ALA A 467 -8.34 -6.79 -6.12
C ALA A 467 -7.28 -6.52 -5.05
N ALA A 468 -6.53 -5.42 -5.16
CA ALA A 468 -5.49 -5.09 -4.18
C ALA A 468 -6.05 -4.69 -2.81
N GLY A 469 -7.26 -4.10 -2.77
CA GLY A 469 -7.90 -3.66 -1.52
C GLY A 469 -8.26 -4.79 -0.55
N ASP A 470 -8.45 -6.01 -1.06
CA ASP A 470 -8.75 -7.20 -0.24
C ASP A 470 -7.50 -7.83 0.40
N LEU A 471 -6.29 -7.42 0.00
CA LEU A 471 -5.05 -8.03 0.51
C LEU A 471 -4.88 -7.92 2.03
N PRO A 472 -5.10 -6.74 2.68
CA PRO A 472 -4.92 -6.62 4.12
C PRO A 472 -5.85 -7.55 4.90
N GLU A 473 -7.11 -7.67 4.50
CA GLU A 473 -8.09 -8.53 5.18
C GLU A 473 -7.79 -10.02 4.96
N ALA A 474 -7.47 -10.40 3.72
CA ALA A 474 -7.06 -11.77 3.39
C ALA A 474 -5.80 -12.19 4.16
N TRP A 475 -4.83 -11.29 4.31
CA TRP A 475 -3.64 -11.51 5.11
C TRP A 475 -3.96 -11.68 6.60
N LYS A 476 -4.73 -10.73 7.16
CA LYS A 476 -5.07 -10.68 8.59
C LYS A 476 -5.80 -11.95 9.06
N ASN A 477 -6.67 -12.48 8.21
CA ASN A 477 -7.43 -13.71 8.49
C ASN A 477 -6.74 -15.00 8.01
N TYR A 478 -5.48 -14.92 7.59
CA TYR A 478 -4.68 -16.05 7.12
C TYR A 478 -5.33 -16.81 5.94
N HIS A 479 -6.04 -16.11 5.07
CA HIS A 479 -6.68 -16.65 3.86
C HIS A 479 -5.66 -16.79 2.72
N LEU A 480 -4.70 -17.71 2.88
CA LEU A 480 -3.59 -17.90 1.93
C LEU A 480 -4.03 -18.13 0.48
N GLY A 481 -5.13 -18.87 0.27
CA GLY A 481 -5.70 -19.07 -1.05
C GLY A 481 -6.14 -17.77 -1.73
N GLN A 482 -6.79 -16.87 -0.96
CA GLN A 482 -7.23 -15.57 -1.45
C GLN A 482 -6.04 -14.65 -1.76
N VAL A 483 -5.05 -14.59 -0.86
CA VAL A 483 -3.81 -13.83 -1.10
C VAL A 483 -3.11 -14.33 -2.38
N ALA A 484 -2.97 -15.64 -2.55
CA ALA A 484 -2.39 -16.22 -3.75
C ALA A 484 -3.20 -15.90 -5.02
N GLY A 485 -4.54 -15.95 -4.94
CA GLY A 485 -5.43 -15.54 -6.02
C GLY A 485 -5.18 -14.10 -6.46
N ILE A 486 -5.16 -13.16 -5.51
CA ILE A 486 -4.89 -11.74 -5.79
C ILE A 486 -3.49 -11.55 -6.39
N VAL A 487 -2.45 -12.20 -5.84
CA VAL A 487 -1.07 -12.13 -6.39
C VAL A 487 -1.02 -12.62 -7.83
N ARG A 488 -1.69 -13.74 -8.14
CA ARG A 488 -1.77 -14.29 -9.50
C ARG A 488 -2.41 -13.28 -10.45
N ASP A 489 -3.49 -12.65 -10.03
CA ASP A 489 -4.26 -11.74 -10.88
C ASP A 489 -3.51 -10.42 -11.10
N LEU A 490 -2.86 -9.88 -10.05
CA LEU A 490 -1.93 -8.75 -10.15
C LEU A 490 -0.78 -9.06 -11.11
N ALA A 491 -0.15 -10.23 -11.00
CA ALA A 491 0.94 -10.62 -11.91
C ALA A 491 0.47 -10.72 -13.37
N ARG A 492 -0.71 -11.32 -13.61
CA ARG A 492 -1.32 -11.44 -14.95
C ARG A 492 -1.71 -10.07 -15.54
N SER A 493 -2.04 -9.09 -14.71
CA SER A 493 -2.33 -7.71 -15.13
C SER A 493 -1.09 -6.85 -15.41
N GLY A 494 0.12 -7.40 -15.27
CA GLY A 494 1.38 -6.66 -15.45
C GLY A 494 1.91 -5.99 -14.18
N ALA A 495 1.23 -6.12 -13.04
CA ALA A 495 1.65 -5.56 -11.75
C ALA A 495 2.60 -6.49 -10.95
N ALA A 496 3.35 -7.37 -11.62
CA ALA A 496 4.25 -8.34 -10.95
C ALA A 496 5.43 -7.69 -10.21
N THR A 497 5.80 -6.47 -10.60
CA THR A 497 6.88 -5.67 -10.00
C THR A 497 6.36 -4.65 -8.98
N HIS A 498 5.04 -4.42 -8.92
CA HIS A 498 4.43 -3.49 -7.99
C HIS A 498 4.69 -3.88 -6.53
N ARG A 499 4.91 -2.90 -5.64
CA ARG A 499 5.24 -3.14 -4.22
C ARG A 499 4.25 -4.06 -3.52
N LEU A 500 2.94 -3.85 -3.69
CA LEU A 500 1.91 -4.71 -3.07
C LEU A 500 2.06 -6.18 -3.49
N THR A 501 2.34 -6.44 -4.77
CA THR A 501 2.59 -7.80 -5.26
C THR A 501 3.86 -8.38 -4.65
N ARG A 502 4.94 -7.59 -4.57
CA ARG A 502 6.21 -8.04 -3.94
C ARG A 502 6.02 -8.33 -2.46
N ASP A 503 5.29 -7.49 -1.72
CA ASP A 503 5.01 -7.68 -0.31
C ASP A 503 4.10 -8.87 -0.04
N ALA A 504 3.10 -9.10 -0.90
CA ALA A 504 2.26 -10.30 -0.86
C ALA A 504 3.06 -11.57 -1.15
N VAL A 505 3.94 -11.55 -2.15
CA VAL A 505 4.87 -12.66 -2.43
C VAL A 505 5.81 -12.87 -1.25
N GLY A 506 6.35 -11.81 -0.65
CA GLY A 506 7.08 -11.79 0.64
C GLY A 506 6.37 -12.58 1.71
N PHE A 507 5.10 -12.27 1.92
CA PHE A 507 4.27 -12.97 2.89
C PHE A 507 4.09 -14.45 2.54
N LEU A 508 3.75 -14.79 1.29
CA LEU A 508 3.57 -16.18 0.84
C LEU A 508 4.86 -16.99 1.02
N LEU A 509 6.02 -16.47 0.59
CA LEU A 509 7.31 -17.14 0.75
C LEU A 509 7.65 -17.41 2.22
N ALA A 510 7.33 -16.49 3.12
CA ALA A 510 7.51 -16.68 4.56
C ALA A 510 6.63 -17.79 5.16
N GLN A 511 5.60 -18.25 4.44
CA GLN A 511 4.75 -19.38 4.85
C GLN A 511 5.27 -20.75 4.38
N GLN A 512 6.37 -20.80 3.61
CA GLN A 512 6.88 -22.09 3.15
C GLN A 512 7.51 -22.89 4.30
N SER A 513 7.12 -24.15 4.42
CA SER A 513 7.70 -25.09 5.39
C SER A 513 9.00 -25.73 4.83
N PRO A 514 9.82 -26.37 5.68
CA PRO A 514 11.03 -27.06 5.22
C PRO A 514 10.78 -28.16 4.19
N CYS A 515 9.58 -28.78 4.17
CA CYS A 515 9.23 -29.81 3.18
C CYS A 515 8.72 -29.25 1.84
N GLY A 516 8.61 -27.93 1.70
CA GLY A 516 8.21 -27.26 0.45
C GLY A 516 6.75 -26.81 0.38
N ALA A 517 5.89 -27.32 1.26
CA ALA A 517 4.48 -26.93 1.36
C ALA A 517 4.30 -25.48 1.87
N PHE A 518 3.13 -24.88 1.61
CA PHE A 518 2.77 -23.56 2.11
C PHE A 518 1.69 -23.60 3.19
N GLY A 519 1.88 -22.75 4.21
CA GLY A 519 0.92 -22.47 5.25
C GLY A 519 1.08 -23.31 6.53
N ARG A 520 0.38 -22.87 7.58
CA ARG A 520 0.39 -23.48 8.92
C ARG A 520 -1.05 -23.58 9.45
N PRO A 521 -1.83 -24.58 9.03
CA PRO A 521 -3.24 -24.64 9.40
C PRO A 521 -3.36 -24.91 10.91
N ALA A 522 -4.22 -24.14 11.57
CA ALA A 522 -4.56 -24.33 12.98
C ALA A 522 -5.58 -25.46 13.13
N CYS A 523 -5.19 -26.68 12.74
CA CYS A 523 -6.01 -27.88 12.82
C CYS A 523 -5.18 -29.03 13.40
N ASP A 524 -5.75 -29.74 14.38
CA ASP A 524 -5.10 -30.87 15.06
C ASP A 524 -5.18 -32.18 14.28
N ASP A 525 -6.22 -32.34 13.45
CA ASP A 525 -6.40 -33.51 12.61
C ASP A 525 -5.36 -33.53 11.47
N PRO A 526 -4.54 -34.60 11.35
CA PRO A 526 -3.51 -34.68 10.31
C PRO A 526 -4.04 -34.66 8.88
N GLU A 527 -5.21 -35.25 8.62
CA GLU A 527 -5.78 -35.34 7.27
C GLU A 527 -6.33 -33.99 6.81
N ASP A 528 -7.06 -33.30 7.69
CA ASP A 528 -7.56 -31.95 7.43
C ASP A 528 -6.39 -30.95 7.30
N ARG A 529 -5.33 -31.13 8.09
CA ARG A 529 -4.08 -30.38 7.96
C ARG A 529 -3.42 -30.59 6.59
N GLU A 530 -3.24 -31.84 6.14
CA GLU A 530 -2.68 -32.14 4.82
C GLU A 530 -3.56 -31.57 3.70
N ARG A 531 -4.89 -31.70 3.82
CA ARG A 531 -5.86 -31.16 2.86
C ARG A 531 -5.76 -29.64 2.74
N ALA A 532 -5.66 -28.93 3.86
CA ALA A 532 -5.47 -27.48 3.88
C ALA A 532 -4.13 -27.09 3.23
N MET A 533 -3.04 -27.77 3.59
CA MET A 533 -1.72 -27.54 2.99
C MET A 533 -1.70 -27.79 1.49
N LEU A 534 -2.38 -28.82 0.99
CA LEU A 534 -2.51 -29.10 -0.44
C LEU A 534 -3.21 -27.94 -1.17
N SER A 535 -4.35 -27.49 -0.65
CA SER A 535 -5.12 -26.37 -1.21
C SER A 535 -4.31 -25.06 -1.26
N TRP A 536 -3.63 -24.72 -0.16
CA TRP A 536 -2.81 -23.51 -0.08
C TRP A 536 -1.55 -23.59 -0.94
N THR A 537 -0.90 -24.75 -0.99
CA THR A 537 0.26 -24.97 -1.85
C THR A 537 -0.12 -24.88 -3.32
N GLN A 538 -1.22 -25.52 -3.74
CA GLN A 538 -1.74 -25.40 -5.11
C GLN A 538 -1.96 -23.94 -5.50
N SER A 539 -2.64 -23.17 -4.65
CA SER A 539 -2.93 -21.75 -4.91
C SER A 539 -1.64 -20.93 -4.99
N THR A 540 -0.73 -21.12 -4.03
CA THR A 540 0.54 -20.37 -3.95
C THR A 540 1.47 -20.71 -5.13
N VAL A 541 1.58 -21.98 -5.52
CA VAL A 541 2.37 -22.42 -6.66
C VAL A 541 1.90 -21.76 -7.95
N THR A 542 0.58 -21.67 -8.16
CA THR A 542 0.00 -20.99 -9.33
C THR A 542 0.31 -19.49 -9.33
N ALA A 543 0.23 -18.84 -8.17
CA ALA A 543 0.56 -17.42 -8.02
C ALA A 543 2.04 -17.13 -8.27
N LEU A 544 2.93 -17.92 -7.67
CA LEU A 544 4.38 -17.78 -7.83
C LEU A 544 4.83 -18.09 -9.28
N ALA A 545 4.18 -19.04 -9.96
CA ALA A 545 4.43 -19.30 -11.38
C ALA A 545 4.05 -18.08 -12.24
N ALA A 546 2.89 -17.45 -11.98
CA ALA A 546 2.49 -16.23 -12.68
C ALA A 546 3.49 -15.09 -12.47
N VAL A 547 3.95 -14.88 -11.22
CA VAL A 547 4.99 -13.88 -10.90
C VAL A 547 6.31 -14.20 -11.59
N HIS A 548 6.71 -15.47 -11.63
CA HIS A 548 7.95 -15.91 -12.28
C HIS A 548 7.92 -15.65 -13.79
N MET A 549 6.83 -16.02 -14.47
CA MET A 549 6.65 -15.80 -15.90
C MET A 549 6.60 -14.31 -16.24
N ALA A 550 5.88 -13.50 -15.45
CA ALA A 550 5.73 -12.06 -15.70
C ALA A 550 7.06 -11.28 -15.58
N ARG A 551 8.03 -11.79 -14.81
CA ARG A 551 9.37 -11.19 -14.69
C ARG A 551 10.32 -11.58 -15.83
N GLY A 552 9.95 -12.58 -16.63
CA GLY A 552 10.80 -13.16 -17.66
C GLY A 552 11.99 -13.96 -17.10
N PRO A 553 12.74 -14.67 -17.96
CA PRO A 553 14.01 -15.25 -17.56
C PRO A 553 14.95 -14.12 -17.16
N ALA A 554 15.55 -14.22 -15.97
CA ALA A 554 16.61 -13.30 -15.57
C ALA A 554 17.68 -13.33 -16.66
N ALA A 555 17.94 -12.18 -17.30
CA ALA A 555 19.00 -12.07 -18.28
C ALA A 555 20.27 -12.64 -17.65
N THR A 556 20.76 -13.76 -18.18
CA THR A 556 21.90 -14.48 -17.62
C THR A 556 23.05 -13.49 -17.56
N PRO A 557 23.65 -13.19 -16.39
CA PRO A 557 24.63 -12.11 -16.23
C PRO A 557 25.98 -12.33 -16.95
N GLY A 558 26.02 -13.11 -18.04
CA GLY A 558 27.25 -13.57 -18.71
C GLY A 558 27.30 -13.41 -20.23
N SER A 559 26.37 -12.71 -20.89
CA SER A 559 26.44 -12.45 -22.33
C SER A 559 26.68 -10.98 -22.69
N ALA A 560 27.32 -10.21 -21.81
CA ALA A 560 28.03 -9.00 -22.23
C ALA A 560 29.19 -9.45 -23.13
N SER A 561 28.90 -9.59 -24.41
CA SER A 561 29.85 -9.91 -25.45
C SER A 561 31.04 -8.96 -25.33
N ALA A 562 32.22 -9.53 -25.12
CA ALA A 562 33.48 -8.88 -25.42
C ALA A 562 33.50 -8.56 -26.92
N SER A 563 32.86 -7.48 -27.35
CA SER A 563 33.12 -6.88 -28.65
C SER A 563 34.43 -6.11 -28.50
N SER A 564 35.52 -6.86 -28.60
CA SER A 564 36.85 -6.34 -28.89
C SER A 564 36.81 -5.58 -30.21
N GLY A 565 36.55 -4.27 -30.13
CA GLY A 565 36.83 -3.33 -31.21
C GLY A 565 38.30 -2.96 -31.19
N ALA A 566 39.16 -3.86 -31.66
CA ALA A 566 40.50 -3.50 -32.13
C ALA A 566 40.35 -2.79 -33.48
N GLY A 567 40.91 -1.59 -33.60
CA GLY A 567 40.99 -0.91 -34.89
C GLY A 567 41.26 0.59 -34.80
N SER A 568 42.50 0.97 -34.48
CA SER A 568 43.04 2.24 -34.97
C SER A 568 44.54 2.07 -35.25
N PRO A 569 44.98 2.09 -36.52
CA PRO A 569 46.39 2.15 -36.84
C PRO A 569 46.86 3.60 -36.92
N VAL A 570 48.08 3.81 -36.44
CA VAL A 570 49.03 4.89 -36.73
C VAL A 570 48.66 5.79 -37.93
N ARG A 571 48.50 7.10 -37.67
CA ARG A 571 49.30 8.17 -38.30
C ARG A 571 49.23 9.46 -37.51
#